data_AF-A0A6B3B9T1-F1
#
_entry.id   AF-A0A6B3B9T1-F1
#
_cell.length_a   1.000
_cell.length_b   1.000
_cell.length_c   1.000
_cell.angle_alpha   90.00
_cell.angle_beta   90.00
_cell.angle_gamma   90.00
#
_symmetry.space_group_name_H-M   'P 1'
#
loop_
_entity.id
_entity.type
_entity.pdbx_description
1 polymer ?
#
loop_
_entity_poly.entity_id
_entity_poly.type
_entity_poly.pdbx_seq_one_letter_code
_entity_poly.pdbx_strand_id
1 'polypeptide(L)'
;MTDATAEKLREITAEDYPAVRGLVAGLAGDALVRAGRLLARLDPDRVLAAHPATPAPLIAVTGHGTLTALVPALTGELARHGLLARVRPSDFDSWVFDLADPGSALYAAGPALVLCVLDADLVAGELPLPWRVEDVERVLAEKTALVERAAEVFATAARGATLVLNTLPLPRSLTAQLVDLGARARLGAVWREANARLLRLTETRPEVVTVDLDPLLAEGTPARDVRQSVYAKAHLSDALLAGYAREVGHLARQAAGGTKKVLALDLDDTVWGGVLGEAGPEGIEVAGSYRGEAFRRFQAVAKQLGSQGVLLAAVSKNDREPVVKTLREHPDLTLREDDFVQVRANWRPKHENLAELAADLNLSTDSFVFVDDSAFECGLVRRELPGATVLQVSEEPALHVERLLADGWFDVRALTAEDRARPARYREEQARQDFLHTFDSLDGYLRELDISVALAPVDAARTDRISQLTLRTNQFNLTTRRLQPAEVRALREDPAARVLAIDSADRFGDNGLVGAVLLRRDAGVLHIENFLLSCRVFSRGIEQAVLGAVLEHAFDEGAEEVRAGYVRTARNGKVADFYPRAGFGTVRADDASADFRLTSRPAAAPVDHIRLTARFERDLP
;
A
#
# COMPACT_ATOMS: atom_id res chain seq x y z
N MET A 1 -27.32 -3.15 -15.44
CA MET A 1 -28.01 -2.68 -14.22
C MET A 1 -29.47 -3.06 -14.36
N THR A 2 -30.02 -3.79 -13.38
CA THR A 2 -31.44 -4.14 -13.35
C THR A 2 -32.29 -2.91 -13.01
N ASP A 3 -33.57 -2.93 -13.38
CA ASP A 3 -34.49 -1.82 -13.06
C ASP A 3 -34.66 -1.64 -11.55
N ALA A 4 -34.68 -2.74 -10.78
CA ALA A 4 -34.76 -2.70 -9.32
C ALA A 4 -33.54 -2.02 -8.67
N THR A 5 -32.32 -2.27 -9.15
CA THR A 5 -31.12 -1.57 -8.65
C THR A 5 -31.17 -0.09 -9.01
N ALA A 6 -31.63 0.23 -10.22
CA ALA A 6 -31.75 1.63 -10.67
C ALA A 6 -32.78 2.42 -9.86
N GLU A 7 -33.92 1.80 -9.51
CA GLU A 7 -34.96 2.37 -8.66
C GLU A 7 -34.43 2.65 -7.25
N LYS A 8 -33.79 1.65 -6.62
CA LYS A 8 -33.15 1.83 -5.31
C LYS A 8 -32.15 2.99 -5.31
N LEU A 9 -31.27 3.06 -6.31
CA LEU A 9 -30.27 4.15 -6.43
C LEU A 9 -30.91 5.54 -6.64
N ARG A 10 -32.13 5.63 -7.19
CA ARG A 10 -32.84 6.92 -7.32
C ARG A 10 -33.42 7.40 -5.99
N GLU A 11 -33.76 6.47 -5.10
CA GLU A 11 -34.37 6.74 -3.80
C GLU A 11 -33.35 6.95 -2.70
N ILE A 12 -32.07 6.62 -2.93
CA ILE A 12 -30.99 6.82 -1.95
C ILE A 12 -30.94 8.28 -1.51
N THR A 13 -30.95 8.46 -0.19
CA THR A 13 -30.74 9.74 0.48
C THR A 13 -29.31 9.82 1.05
N ALA A 14 -28.98 10.94 1.69
CA ALA A 14 -27.67 11.09 2.34
C ALA A 14 -27.50 10.08 3.49
N GLU A 15 -28.58 9.77 4.18
CA GLU A 15 -28.67 8.84 5.30
C GLU A 15 -28.42 7.39 4.86
N ASP A 16 -28.78 7.03 3.62
CA ASP A 16 -28.66 5.67 3.08
C ASP A 16 -27.30 5.37 2.44
N TYR A 17 -26.37 6.34 2.40
CA TYR A 17 -25.11 6.22 1.66
C TYR A 17 -24.30 4.94 1.94
N PRO A 18 -24.21 4.41 3.18
CA PRO A 18 -23.49 3.17 3.46
C PRO A 18 -23.97 1.96 2.64
N ALA A 19 -25.23 1.93 2.21
CA ALA A 19 -25.78 0.85 1.40
C ALA A 19 -25.34 0.92 -0.08
N VAL A 20 -24.87 2.08 -0.56
CA VAL A 20 -24.49 2.32 -1.96
C VAL A 20 -23.46 1.31 -2.44
N ARG A 21 -22.40 1.08 -1.64
CA ARG A 21 -21.31 0.17 -2.00
C ARG A 21 -21.83 -1.22 -2.36
N GLY A 22 -22.75 -1.76 -1.57
CA GLY A 22 -23.37 -3.07 -1.85
C GLY A 22 -24.23 -3.08 -3.11
N LEU A 23 -24.93 -1.99 -3.41
CA LEU A 23 -25.78 -1.87 -4.59
C LEU A 23 -24.99 -1.77 -5.90
N VAL A 24 -23.79 -1.18 -5.86
CA VAL A 24 -22.95 -0.98 -7.05
C VAL A 24 -21.80 -1.98 -7.19
N ALA A 25 -21.51 -2.79 -6.17
CA ALA A 25 -20.37 -3.72 -6.15
C ALA A 25 -20.30 -4.68 -7.36
N GLY A 26 -21.47 -5.12 -7.86
CA GLY A 26 -21.57 -6.04 -9.01
C GLY A 26 -21.81 -5.35 -10.36
N LEU A 27 -21.79 -4.01 -10.42
CA LEU A 27 -21.99 -3.26 -11.66
C LEU A 27 -20.64 -3.00 -12.35
N ALA A 28 -20.63 -3.05 -13.68
CA ALA A 28 -19.46 -2.73 -14.51
C ALA A 28 -19.87 -1.99 -15.78
N GLY A 29 -18.93 -1.30 -16.42
CA GLY A 29 -19.13 -0.57 -17.68
C GLY A 29 -20.30 0.42 -17.60
N ASP A 30 -21.13 0.47 -18.65
CA ASP A 30 -22.26 1.39 -18.76
C ASP A 30 -23.25 1.31 -17.58
N ALA A 31 -23.40 0.13 -16.98
CA ALA A 31 -24.27 -0.05 -15.83
C ALA A 31 -23.79 0.76 -14.62
N LEU A 32 -22.48 0.79 -14.40
CA LEU A 32 -21.85 1.54 -13.30
C LEU A 32 -21.85 3.05 -13.59
N VAL A 33 -21.58 3.46 -14.83
CA VAL A 33 -21.68 4.88 -15.24
C VAL A 33 -23.10 5.40 -15.04
N ARG A 34 -24.13 4.60 -15.38
CA ARG A 34 -25.53 4.96 -15.11
C ARG A 34 -25.81 5.10 -13.62
N ALA A 35 -25.28 4.23 -12.77
CA ALA A 35 -25.39 4.36 -11.32
C ALA A 35 -24.72 5.66 -10.83
N GLY A 36 -23.51 5.96 -11.32
CA GLY A 36 -22.80 7.19 -11.01
C GLY A 36 -23.58 8.45 -11.41
N ARG A 37 -24.31 8.45 -12.54
CA ARG A 37 -25.21 9.57 -12.92
C ARG A 37 -26.35 9.80 -11.90
N LEU A 38 -26.85 8.73 -11.27
CA LEU A 38 -27.88 8.85 -10.24
C LEU A 38 -27.27 9.36 -8.94
N LEU A 39 -26.12 8.80 -8.54
CA LEU A 39 -25.41 9.15 -7.31
C LEU A 39 -24.83 10.57 -7.34
N ALA A 40 -24.44 11.09 -8.50
CA ALA A 40 -23.93 12.45 -8.66
C ALA A 40 -24.96 13.55 -8.33
N ARG A 41 -26.23 13.19 -8.10
CA ARG A 41 -27.29 14.09 -7.63
C ARG A 41 -27.28 14.31 -6.13
N LEU A 42 -26.60 13.44 -5.37
CA LEU A 42 -26.47 13.58 -3.92
C LEU A 42 -25.56 14.76 -3.60
N ASP A 43 -25.93 15.51 -2.57
CA ASP A 43 -25.09 16.57 -2.01
C ASP A 43 -24.02 15.92 -1.10
N PRO A 44 -22.73 15.98 -1.47
CA PRO A 44 -21.68 15.34 -0.68
C PRO A 44 -21.57 15.91 0.74
N ASP A 45 -21.89 17.18 0.95
CA ASP A 45 -21.78 17.81 2.27
C ASP A 45 -22.88 17.29 3.20
N ARG A 46 -24.07 16.98 2.67
CA ARG A 46 -25.13 16.30 3.44
C ARG A 46 -24.76 14.86 3.78
N VAL A 47 -24.18 14.13 2.83
CA VAL A 47 -23.70 12.75 3.08
C VAL A 47 -22.64 12.76 4.19
N LEU A 48 -21.69 13.69 4.14
CA LEU A 48 -20.66 13.83 5.18
C LEU A 48 -21.21 14.28 6.53
N ALA A 49 -22.28 15.09 6.55
CA ALA A 49 -22.97 15.44 7.79
C ALA A 49 -23.64 14.22 8.43
N ALA A 50 -24.24 13.33 7.64
CA ALA A 50 -24.85 12.10 8.12
C ALA A 50 -23.81 11.00 8.45
N HIS A 51 -22.73 10.93 7.68
CA HIS A 51 -21.69 9.90 7.76
C HIS A 51 -20.27 10.53 7.75
N PRO A 52 -19.83 11.15 8.86
CA PRO A 52 -18.54 11.88 8.90
C PRO A 52 -17.31 11.02 8.67
N ALA A 53 -17.42 9.70 8.87
CA ALA A 53 -16.32 8.75 8.67
C ALA A 53 -16.16 8.29 7.21
N THR A 54 -17.07 8.65 6.30
CA THR A 54 -16.99 8.25 4.89
C THR A 54 -15.82 8.96 4.21
N PRO A 55 -14.83 8.24 3.65
CA PRO A 55 -13.74 8.87 2.93
C PRO A 55 -14.25 9.57 1.67
N ALA A 56 -13.96 10.86 1.53
CA ALA A 56 -14.49 11.70 0.47
C ALA A 56 -13.39 12.52 -0.24
N PRO A 57 -12.52 11.87 -1.05
CA PRO A 57 -11.44 12.56 -1.73
C PRO A 57 -12.01 13.60 -2.70
N LEU A 58 -11.47 14.82 -2.63
CA LEU A 58 -11.73 15.85 -3.62
C LEU A 58 -10.88 15.58 -4.86
N ILE A 59 -11.54 15.45 -6.00
CA ILE A 59 -10.91 15.22 -7.31
C ILE A 59 -11.17 16.44 -8.19
N ALA A 60 -10.12 17.20 -8.50
CA ALA A 60 -10.19 18.26 -9.50
C ALA A 60 -9.93 17.68 -10.89
N VAL A 61 -10.68 18.12 -11.89
CA VAL A 61 -10.55 17.64 -13.28
C VAL A 61 -10.29 18.85 -14.18
N THR A 62 -9.23 18.80 -14.95
CA THR A 62 -8.91 19.76 -16.00
C THR A 62 -8.39 19.02 -17.24
N GLY A 63 -8.34 19.67 -18.39
CA GLY A 63 -7.87 19.03 -19.61
C GLY A 63 -8.09 19.88 -20.85
N HIS A 64 -7.80 19.29 -22.01
CA HIS A 64 -7.93 19.94 -23.32
C HIS A 64 -9.38 19.86 -23.85
N GLY A 65 -9.92 18.65 -24.02
CA GLY A 65 -11.28 18.44 -24.51
C GLY A 65 -12.40 18.59 -23.47
N THR A 66 -13.64 18.36 -23.91
CA THR A 66 -14.82 18.27 -23.04
C THR A 66 -14.79 16.97 -22.22
N LEU A 67 -14.79 17.09 -20.89
CA LEU A 67 -14.65 15.96 -19.94
C LEU A 67 -15.89 15.69 -19.08
N THR A 68 -17.05 16.24 -19.44
CA THR A 68 -18.29 16.12 -18.62
C THR A 68 -18.73 14.67 -18.37
N ALA A 69 -18.40 13.75 -19.28
CA ALA A 69 -18.70 12.33 -19.12
C ALA A 69 -17.92 11.65 -17.99
N LEU A 70 -16.81 12.25 -17.54
CA LEU A 70 -15.94 11.69 -16.51
C LEU A 70 -16.56 11.78 -15.12
N VAL A 71 -17.36 12.81 -14.82
CA VAL A 71 -18.01 13.01 -13.52
C VAL A 71 -18.84 11.79 -13.08
N PRO A 72 -19.82 11.30 -13.87
CA PRO A 72 -20.58 10.12 -13.49
C PRO A 72 -19.73 8.84 -13.48
N ALA A 73 -18.73 8.71 -14.35
CA ALA A 73 -17.85 7.55 -14.36
C ALA A 73 -17.03 7.46 -13.07
N LEU A 74 -16.38 8.56 -12.66
CA LEU A 74 -15.66 8.67 -11.38
C LEU A 74 -16.59 8.42 -10.20
N THR A 75 -17.80 9.00 -10.23
CA THR A 75 -18.77 8.84 -9.13
C THR A 75 -19.13 7.37 -8.91
N GLY A 76 -19.36 6.61 -10.00
CA GLY A 76 -19.63 5.19 -9.93
C GLY A 76 -18.45 4.38 -9.37
N GLU A 77 -17.24 4.61 -9.88
CA GLU A 77 -16.04 3.90 -9.47
C GLU A 77 -15.65 4.18 -8.00
N LEU A 78 -15.73 5.44 -7.57
CA LEU A 78 -15.49 5.80 -6.18
C LEU A 78 -16.51 5.14 -5.25
N ALA A 79 -17.80 5.19 -5.59
CA ALA A 79 -18.86 4.56 -4.81
C ALA A 79 -18.66 3.04 -4.67
N ARG A 80 -18.18 2.38 -5.74
CA ARG A 80 -17.83 0.95 -5.74
C ARG A 80 -16.71 0.60 -4.76
N HIS A 81 -15.81 1.54 -4.51
CA HIS A 81 -14.77 1.42 -3.48
C HIS A 81 -15.19 1.95 -2.11
N GLY A 82 -16.46 2.33 -1.92
CA GLY A 82 -16.97 2.88 -0.67
C GLY A 82 -16.53 4.32 -0.39
N LEU A 83 -16.07 5.03 -1.42
CA LEU A 83 -15.67 6.43 -1.35
C LEU A 83 -16.84 7.33 -1.76
N LEU A 84 -16.92 8.51 -1.17
CA LEU A 84 -17.82 9.58 -1.61
C LEU A 84 -17.11 10.47 -2.61
N ALA A 85 -17.64 10.54 -3.84
CA ALA A 85 -17.06 11.36 -4.88
C ALA A 85 -17.33 12.85 -4.65
N ARG A 86 -16.26 13.65 -4.59
CA ARG A 86 -16.33 15.11 -4.68
C ARG A 86 -15.55 15.53 -5.92
N VAL A 87 -16.24 15.61 -7.06
CA VAL A 87 -15.59 15.91 -8.35
C VAL A 87 -15.82 17.38 -8.71
N ARG A 88 -14.74 18.10 -9.04
CA ARG A 88 -14.77 19.50 -9.49
C ARG A 88 -14.16 19.62 -10.89
N PRO A 89 -14.98 19.66 -11.95
CA PRO A 89 -14.48 19.99 -13.28
C PRO A 89 -14.10 21.46 -13.37
N SER A 90 -13.03 21.74 -14.10
CA SER A 90 -12.57 23.08 -14.48
C SER A 90 -13.23 23.52 -15.78
N ASP A 91 -12.92 24.74 -16.21
CA ASP A 91 -13.42 25.27 -17.48
C ASP A 91 -12.84 24.50 -18.68
N PHE A 92 -13.43 24.70 -19.86
CA PHE A 92 -12.98 24.06 -21.09
C PHE A 92 -11.57 24.58 -21.48
N ASP A 93 -10.66 23.64 -21.80
CA ASP A 93 -9.27 23.91 -22.23
C ASP A 93 -8.47 24.84 -21.28
N SER A 94 -8.74 24.76 -19.97
CA SER A 94 -8.08 25.60 -18.96
C SER A 94 -6.82 24.98 -18.33
N TRP A 95 -6.45 23.76 -18.70
CA TRP A 95 -5.43 22.95 -18.01
C TRP A 95 -4.07 23.63 -17.84
N VAL A 96 -3.65 24.44 -18.82
CA VAL A 96 -2.39 25.19 -18.73
C VAL A 96 -2.49 26.24 -17.63
N PHE A 97 -3.56 27.01 -17.60
CA PHE A 97 -3.76 28.06 -16.59
C PHE A 97 -3.97 27.46 -15.21
N ASP A 98 -4.79 26.40 -15.10
CA ASP A 98 -5.09 25.74 -13.84
C ASP A 98 -3.83 25.16 -13.17
N LEU A 99 -2.93 24.58 -13.97
CA LEU A 99 -1.74 23.93 -13.46
C LEU A 99 -0.52 24.85 -13.32
N ALA A 100 -0.39 25.87 -14.18
CA ALA A 100 0.77 26.76 -14.19
C ALA A 100 0.68 27.89 -13.16
N ASP A 101 -0.51 28.23 -12.66
CA ASP A 101 -0.69 29.23 -11.60
C ASP A 101 -0.87 28.55 -10.23
N PRO A 102 0.10 28.65 -9.29
CA PRO A 102 -0.05 28.15 -7.92
C PRO A 102 -1.25 28.73 -7.16
N GLY A 103 -1.74 29.91 -7.56
CA GLY A 103 -2.91 30.57 -7.00
C GLY A 103 -4.24 30.18 -7.63
N SER A 104 -4.25 29.23 -8.57
CA SER A 104 -5.46 28.83 -9.29
C SER A 104 -6.56 28.31 -8.36
N ALA A 105 -7.81 28.45 -8.79
CA ALA A 105 -8.96 27.90 -8.06
C ALA A 105 -8.88 26.37 -7.90
N LEU A 106 -8.18 25.70 -8.83
CA LEU A 106 -7.90 24.27 -8.78
C LEU A 106 -7.09 23.91 -7.54
N TYR A 107 -5.99 24.61 -7.27
CA TYR A 107 -5.14 24.35 -6.10
C TYR A 107 -5.77 24.86 -4.80
N ALA A 108 -6.43 26.02 -4.83
CA ALA A 108 -7.10 26.60 -3.67
C ALA A 108 -8.18 25.68 -3.07
N ALA A 109 -8.75 24.79 -3.88
CA ALA A 109 -9.74 23.81 -3.44
C ALA A 109 -9.16 22.69 -2.54
N GLY A 110 -7.84 22.52 -2.49
CA GLY A 110 -7.17 21.46 -1.73
C GLY A 110 -7.51 20.03 -2.19
N PRO A 111 -7.39 19.71 -3.49
CA PRO A 111 -7.73 18.39 -4.02
C PRO A 111 -6.78 17.30 -3.51
N ALA A 112 -7.31 16.09 -3.33
CA ALA A 112 -6.49 14.89 -3.12
C ALA A 112 -5.88 14.40 -4.44
N LEU A 113 -6.65 14.50 -5.53
CA LEU A 113 -6.23 14.16 -6.89
C LEU A 113 -6.53 15.31 -7.85
N VAL A 114 -5.59 15.58 -8.76
CA VAL A 114 -5.78 16.50 -9.88
C VAL A 114 -5.63 15.71 -11.16
N LEU A 115 -6.71 15.56 -11.92
CA LEU A 115 -6.70 14.86 -13.20
C LEU A 115 -6.48 15.89 -14.31
N CYS A 116 -5.39 15.77 -15.05
CA CYS A 116 -5.14 16.52 -16.27
C CYS A 116 -5.29 15.58 -17.46
N VAL A 117 -6.48 15.61 -18.07
CA VAL A 117 -6.85 14.67 -19.13
C VAL A 117 -6.60 15.29 -20.50
N LEU A 118 -5.64 14.72 -21.22
CA LEU A 118 -5.18 15.21 -22.51
C LEU A 118 -5.58 14.26 -23.64
N ASP A 119 -5.67 14.79 -24.85
CA ASP A 119 -6.12 14.04 -26.02
C ASP A 119 -5.30 14.39 -27.27
N ALA A 120 -5.46 13.61 -28.34
CA ALA A 120 -4.68 13.76 -29.55
C ALA A 120 -4.92 15.08 -30.32
N ASP A 121 -6.05 15.75 -30.07
CA ASP A 121 -6.41 17.00 -30.73
C ASP A 121 -5.55 18.16 -30.21
N LEU A 122 -4.97 18.03 -28.99
CA LEU A 122 -3.91 18.91 -28.48
C LEU A 122 -2.71 19.03 -29.45
N VAL A 123 -2.45 17.98 -30.22
CA VAL A 123 -1.39 17.93 -31.24
C VAL A 123 -1.98 18.24 -32.60
N ALA A 124 -3.06 17.55 -32.99
CA ALA A 124 -3.64 17.66 -34.32
C ALA A 124 -4.16 19.07 -34.64
N GLY A 125 -4.69 19.78 -33.65
CA GLY A 125 -5.21 21.14 -33.77
C GLY A 125 -4.16 22.21 -34.05
N GLU A 126 -2.87 21.92 -33.82
CA GLU A 126 -1.75 22.85 -34.02
C GLU A 126 -0.89 22.53 -35.25
N LEU A 127 -1.25 21.51 -36.02
CA LEU A 127 -0.51 21.14 -37.22
C LEU A 127 -0.81 22.14 -38.36
N PRO A 128 0.22 22.56 -39.14
CA PRO A 128 0.00 23.36 -40.33
C PRO A 128 -0.70 22.56 -41.44
N LEU A 129 -1.24 23.25 -42.44
CA LEU A 129 -1.77 22.61 -43.64
C LEU A 129 -0.98 23.05 -44.88
N PRO A 130 -0.30 22.12 -45.59
CA PRO A 130 -0.11 20.69 -45.27
C PRO A 130 0.89 20.47 -44.11
N TRP A 131 0.75 19.35 -43.40
CA TRP A 131 1.66 18.95 -42.31
C TRP A 131 2.62 17.84 -42.74
N ARG A 132 3.72 17.71 -42.01
CA ARG A 132 4.71 16.61 -42.11
C ARG A 132 5.00 16.01 -40.73
N VAL A 133 5.69 14.87 -40.70
CA VAL A 133 6.01 14.18 -39.44
C VAL A 133 6.88 15.05 -38.53
N GLU A 134 7.76 15.88 -39.10
CA GLU A 134 8.57 16.86 -38.37
C GLU A 134 7.72 17.90 -37.62
N ASP A 135 6.58 18.29 -38.18
CA ASP A 135 5.66 19.22 -37.51
C ASP A 135 5.03 18.57 -36.28
N VAL A 136 4.65 17.29 -36.41
CA VAL A 136 4.10 16.50 -35.30
C VAL A 136 5.14 16.29 -34.20
N GLU A 137 6.38 15.98 -34.58
CA GLU A 137 7.52 15.83 -33.66
C GLU A 137 7.77 17.10 -32.86
N ARG A 138 7.78 18.26 -33.54
CA ARG A 138 7.93 19.57 -32.90
C ARG A 138 6.79 19.85 -31.91
N VAL A 139 5.54 19.69 -32.33
CA VAL A 139 4.37 19.96 -31.46
C VAL A 139 4.36 19.02 -30.26
N LEU A 140 4.61 17.71 -30.45
CA LEU A 140 4.70 16.76 -29.34
C LEU A 140 5.81 17.13 -28.34
N ALA A 141 6.99 17.54 -28.83
CA ALA A 141 8.07 17.99 -27.96
C ALA A 141 7.67 19.24 -27.15
N GLU A 142 7.03 20.22 -27.77
CA GLU A 142 6.52 21.44 -27.12
C GLU A 142 5.46 21.12 -26.05
N LYS A 143 4.46 20.28 -26.38
CA LYS A 143 3.39 19.88 -25.45
C LYS A 143 3.90 19.05 -24.30
N THR A 144 4.80 18.11 -24.55
CA THR A 144 5.40 17.28 -23.48
C THR A 144 6.22 18.16 -22.52
N ALA A 145 6.99 19.12 -23.06
CA ALA A 145 7.74 20.07 -22.23
C ALA A 145 6.81 21.00 -21.42
N LEU A 146 5.63 21.35 -21.95
CA LEU A 146 4.63 22.12 -21.21
C LEU A 146 4.05 21.31 -20.04
N VAL A 147 3.72 20.04 -20.27
CA VAL A 147 3.26 19.12 -19.20
C VAL A 147 4.33 18.92 -18.14
N GLU A 148 5.60 18.77 -18.55
CA GLU A 148 6.74 18.68 -17.63
C GLU A 148 6.84 19.90 -16.71
N ARG A 149 6.71 21.13 -17.25
CA ARG A 149 6.71 22.36 -16.46
C ARG A 149 5.49 22.47 -15.54
N ALA A 150 4.31 22.08 -16.03
CA ALA A 150 3.09 22.06 -15.22
C ALA A 150 3.23 21.11 -14.01
N ALA A 151 3.86 19.94 -14.21
CA ALA A 151 4.18 19.02 -13.13
C ALA A 151 5.17 19.60 -12.10
N GLU A 152 6.15 20.41 -12.53
CA GLU A 152 7.06 21.11 -11.61
C GLU A 152 6.35 22.13 -10.74
N VAL A 153 5.45 22.92 -11.34
CA VAL A 153 4.61 23.86 -10.59
C VAL A 153 3.74 23.11 -9.58
N PHE A 154 3.06 22.05 -10.04
CA PHE A 154 2.21 21.19 -9.22
C PHE A 154 2.92 20.69 -7.96
N ALA A 155 4.16 20.20 -8.10
CA ALA A 155 4.97 19.66 -7.00
C ALA A 155 5.14 20.68 -5.85
N THR A 156 5.19 21.97 -6.19
CA THR A 156 5.30 23.05 -5.20
C THR A 156 3.94 23.54 -4.69
N ALA A 157 2.94 23.61 -5.56
CA ALA A 157 1.63 24.22 -5.29
C ALA A 157 0.68 23.31 -4.50
N ALA A 158 0.73 21.99 -4.72
CA ALA A 158 -0.25 21.03 -4.20
C ALA A 158 0.39 19.91 -3.38
N ARG A 159 1.11 20.29 -2.30
CA ARG A 159 1.79 19.32 -1.44
C ARG A 159 0.81 18.29 -0.85
N GLY A 160 1.09 17.01 -1.08
CA GLY A 160 0.27 15.89 -0.59
C GLY A 160 -0.86 15.47 -1.54
N ALA A 161 -1.12 16.23 -2.60
CA ALA A 161 -2.01 15.82 -3.69
C ALA A 161 -1.27 14.94 -4.71
N THR A 162 -1.99 14.43 -5.72
CA THR A 162 -1.39 13.66 -6.82
C THR A 162 -1.90 14.15 -8.15
N LEU A 163 -0.97 14.47 -9.04
CA LEU A 163 -1.27 14.82 -10.42
C LEU A 163 -1.40 13.55 -11.24
N VAL A 164 -2.55 13.35 -11.84
CA VAL A 164 -2.83 12.21 -12.71
C VAL A 164 -2.84 12.70 -14.15
N LEU A 165 -1.91 12.20 -14.95
CA LEU A 165 -1.80 12.43 -16.38
C LEU A 165 -2.30 11.20 -17.16
N ASN A 166 -2.39 11.31 -18.48
CA ASN A 166 -2.60 10.17 -19.36
C ASN A 166 -1.71 10.22 -20.61
N THR A 167 -1.44 9.06 -21.22
CA THR A 167 -0.83 8.98 -22.55
C THR A 167 -1.81 9.45 -23.63
N LEU A 168 -1.29 9.94 -24.76
CA LEU A 168 -2.10 10.43 -25.87
C LEU A 168 -2.38 9.29 -26.87
N PRO A 169 -3.65 8.99 -27.20
CA PRO A 169 -3.95 7.97 -28.22
C PRO A 169 -3.52 8.47 -29.60
N LEU A 170 -2.90 7.63 -30.44
CA LEU A 170 -2.58 8.00 -31.82
C LEU A 170 -3.79 7.73 -32.75
N PRO A 171 -4.47 8.76 -33.30
CA PRO A 171 -5.64 8.55 -34.14
C PRO A 171 -5.26 7.94 -35.48
N ARG A 172 -5.96 6.88 -35.90
CA ARG A 172 -5.82 6.30 -37.24
C ARG A 172 -6.03 7.32 -38.36
N SER A 173 -6.84 8.36 -38.14
CA SER A 173 -7.05 9.42 -39.14
C SER A 173 -5.79 10.23 -39.45
N LEU A 174 -4.86 10.38 -38.50
CA LEU A 174 -3.57 11.04 -38.76
C LEU A 174 -2.64 10.12 -39.56
N THR A 175 -2.51 8.86 -39.14
CA THR A 175 -1.65 7.89 -39.85
C THR A 175 -2.15 7.61 -41.27
N ALA A 176 -3.46 7.59 -41.48
CA ALA A 176 -4.07 7.34 -42.79
C ALA A 176 -3.91 8.50 -43.80
N GLN A 177 -3.56 9.71 -43.35
CA GLN A 177 -3.27 10.85 -44.23
C GLN A 177 -1.87 10.77 -44.85
N LEU A 178 -0.96 10.00 -44.24
CA LEU A 178 0.35 9.72 -44.81
C LEU A 178 0.22 8.57 -45.81
N VAL A 179 0.57 8.78 -47.07
CA VAL A 179 0.53 7.72 -48.09
C VAL A 179 1.75 6.81 -47.99
N ASP A 180 2.91 7.39 -47.64
CA ASP A 180 4.17 6.67 -47.47
C ASP A 180 4.21 5.88 -46.16
N LEU A 181 4.58 4.58 -46.25
CA LEU A 181 4.67 3.69 -45.09
C LEU A 181 5.84 4.04 -44.18
N GLY A 182 6.95 4.58 -44.72
CA GLY A 182 8.08 5.04 -43.92
C GLY A 182 7.69 6.21 -43.00
N ALA A 183 6.99 7.20 -43.54
CA ALA A 183 6.44 8.32 -42.79
C ALA A 183 5.42 7.85 -41.73
N ARG A 184 4.56 6.86 -42.03
CA ARG A 184 3.66 6.27 -41.02
C ARG A 184 4.41 5.63 -39.87
N ALA A 185 5.45 4.86 -40.17
CA ALA A 185 6.29 4.23 -39.14
C ALA A 185 6.99 5.28 -38.27
N ARG A 186 7.55 6.34 -38.90
CA ARG A 186 8.19 7.45 -38.17
C ARG A 186 7.20 8.19 -37.27
N LEU A 187 6.01 8.52 -37.77
CA LEU A 187 4.95 9.12 -36.96
C LEU A 187 4.62 8.26 -35.74
N GLY A 188 4.51 6.94 -35.94
CA GLY A 188 4.26 5.99 -34.86
C GLY A 188 5.39 5.91 -33.82
N ALA A 189 6.65 6.08 -34.22
CA ALA A 189 7.80 6.12 -33.33
C ALA A 189 7.82 7.40 -32.48
N VAL A 190 7.75 8.56 -33.13
CA VAL A 190 7.77 9.88 -32.47
C VAL A 190 6.61 10.01 -31.46
N TRP A 191 5.42 9.53 -31.81
CA TRP A 191 4.26 9.57 -30.90
C TRP A 191 4.48 8.70 -29.65
N ARG A 192 5.06 7.50 -29.81
CA ARG A 192 5.39 6.60 -28.70
C ARG A 192 6.52 7.15 -27.84
N GLU A 193 7.49 7.84 -28.41
CA GLU A 193 8.54 8.52 -27.66
C GLU A 193 7.97 9.63 -26.76
N ALA A 194 7.01 10.41 -27.27
CA ALA A 194 6.31 11.40 -26.45
C ALA A 194 5.50 10.75 -25.31
N ASN A 195 4.74 9.69 -25.58
CA ASN A 195 4.03 8.95 -24.54
C ASN A 195 4.99 8.32 -23.51
N ALA A 196 6.13 7.78 -23.96
CA ALA A 196 7.16 7.25 -23.07
C ALA A 196 7.74 8.33 -22.14
N ARG A 197 7.91 9.57 -22.62
CA ARG A 197 8.30 10.70 -21.76
C ARG A 197 7.27 10.98 -20.69
N LEU A 198 5.97 11.01 -21.03
CA LEU A 198 4.89 11.19 -20.06
C LEU A 198 4.86 10.07 -19.01
N LEU A 199 5.04 8.81 -19.42
CA LEU A 199 5.07 7.66 -18.51
C LEU A 199 6.24 7.73 -17.52
N ARG A 200 7.43 8.14 -17.98
CA ARG A 200 8.64 8.28 -17.16
C ARG A 200 8.58 9.42 -16.14
N LEU A 201 7.57 10.30 -16.19
CA LEU A 201 7.41 11.33 -15.17
C LEU A 201 7.25 10.74 -13.78
N THR A 202 6.52 9.63 -13.64
CA THR A 202 6.34 8.90 -12.38
C THR A 202 7.66 8.44 -11.75
N GLU A 203 8.68 8.15 -12.57
CA GLU A 203 10.01 7.70 -12.10
C GLU A 203 10.79 8.82 -11.42
N THR A 204 10.59 10.06 -11.86
CA THR A 204 11.34 11.24 -11.39
C THR A 204 10.53 12.13 -10.46
N ARG A 205 9.20 12.00 -10.46
CA ARG A 205 8.24 12.82 -9.71
C ARG A 205 7.21 11.92 -9.02
N PRO A 206 7.42 11.51 -7.76
CA PRO A 206 6.54 10.57 -7.05
C PRO A 206 5.12 11.12 -6.78
N GLU A 207 4.92 12.43 -6.89
CA GLU A 207 3.62 13.10 -6.84
C GLU A 207 2.83 13.04 -8.16
N VAL A 208 3.43 12.53 -9.24
CA VAL A 208 2.81 12.36 -10.56
C VAL A 208 2.55 10.89 -10.83
N VAL A 209 1.38 10.58 -11.38
CA VAL A 209 1.03 9.26 -11.93
C VAL A 209 0.53 9.45 -13.35
N THR A 210 1.08 8.71 -14.31
CA THR A 210 0.59 8.73 -15.70
C THR A 210 -0.17 7.44 -16.00
N VAL A 211 -1.46 7.55 -16.27
CA VAL A 211 -2.30 6.43 -16.71
C VAL A 211 -1.99 6.12 -18.17
N ASP A 212 -1.56 4.89 -18.45
CA ASP A 212 -1.37 4.45 -19.82
C ASP A 212 -2.72 4.05 -20.44
N LEU A 213 -3.12 4.73 -21.51
CA LEU A 213 -4.34 4.42 -22.24
C LEU A 213 -4.15 3.27 -23.24
N ASP A 214 -2.92 2.93 -23.63
CA ASP A 214 -2.66 1.90 -24.63
C ASP A 214 -3.24 0.52 -24.25
N PRO A 215 -3.13 0.04 -22.99
CA PRO A 215 -3.79 -1.19 -22.55
C PRO A 215 -5.31 -1.17 -22.73
N LEU A 216 -5.97 -0.07 -22.35
CA LEU A 216 -7.43 0.07 -22.49
C LEU A 216 -7.87 0.06 -23.97
N LEU A 217 -7.07 0.68 -24.85
CA LEU A 217 -7.30 0.67 -26.29
C LEU A 217 -7.07 -0.72 -26.90
N ALA A 218 -6.07 -1.46 -26.40
CA ALA A 218 -5.77 -2.81 -26.86
C ALA A 218 -6.89 -3.82 -26.55
N GLU A 219 -7.67 -3.59 -25.49
CA GLU A 219 -8.89 -4.34 -25.17
C GLU A 219 -10.08 -4.03 -26.10
N GLY A 220 -9.88 -3.16 -27.10
CA GLY A 220 -10.90 -2.81 -28.09
C GLY A 220 -11.76 -1.61 -27.71
N THR A 221 -11.40 -0.89 -26.64
CA THR A 221 -12.10 0.35 -26.26
C THR A 221 -11.88 1.42 -27.33
N PRO A 222 -12.94 2.00 -27.94
CA PRO A 222 -12.78 3.03 -28.94
C PRO A 222 -12.12 4.28 -28.34
N ALA A 223 -11.06 4.80 -28.98
CA ALA A 223 -10.40 6.01 -28.48
C ALA A 223 -11.33 7.24 -28.46
N ARG A 224 -12.22 7.36 -29.45
CA ARG A 224 -13.13 8.51 -29.63
C ARG A 224 -14.45 8.11 -30.29
N ASP A 225 -15.51 8.85 -29.99
CA ASP A 225 -16.66 8.96 -30.90
C ASP A 225 -16.40 10.13 -31.86
N VAL A 226 -16.39 9.87 -33.16
CA VAL A 226 -16.05 10.89 -34.17
C VAL A 226 -17.02 12.07 -34.16
N ARG A 227 -18.32 11.83 -33.96
CA ARG A 227 -19.34 12.89 -33.97
C ARG A 227 -19.19 13.78 -32.73
N GLN A 228 -19.02 13.16 -31.56
CA GLN A 228 -18.81 13.92 -30.32
C GLN A 228 -17.49 14.69 -30.35
N SER A 229 -16.43 14.11 -30.90
CA SER A 229 -15.13 14.77 -31.07
C SER A 229 -15.23 16.01 -31.96
N VAL A 230 -15.94 15.93 -33.08
CA VAL A 230 -16.07 17.04 -34.03
C VAL A 230 -17.05 18.12 -33.54
N TYR A 231 -18.22 17.73 -33.03
CA TYR A 231 -19.31 18.66 -32.74
C TYR A 231 -19.32 19.18 -31.30
N ALA A 232 -18.78 18.41 -30.34
CA ALA A 232 -18.84 18.72 -28.91
C ALA A 232 -17.46 18.86 -28.26
N LYS A 233 -16.38 18.78 -29.05
CA LYS A 233 -14.98 18.81 -28.56
C LYS A 233 -14.68 17.74 -27.50
N ALA A 234 -15.46 16.65 -27.49
CA ALA A 234 -15.23 15.50 -26.63
C ALA A 234 -14.32 14.51 -27.38
N HIS A 235 -13.02 14.74 -27.29
CA HIS A 235 -12.01 14.05 -28.11
C HIS A 235 -11.67 12.63 -27.64
N LEU A 236 -12.09 12.26 -26.43
CA LEU A 236 -12.03 10.90 -25.90
C LEU A 236 -13.44 10.32 -25.80
N SER A 237 -13.61 9.01 -26.07
CA SER A 237 -14.92 8.37 -25.97
C SER A 237 -15.38 8.21 -24.51
N ASP A 238 -16.68 8.18 -24.28
CA ASP A 238 -17.26 7.87 -22.96
C ASP A 238 -16.76 6.52 -22.41
N ALA A 239 -16.57 5.52 -23.29
CA ALA A 239 -16.06 4.20 -22.90
C ALA A 239 -14.60 4.28 -22.42
N LEU A 240 -13.76 5.05 -23.11
CA LEU A 240 -12.37 5.26 -22.69
C LEU A 240 -12.31 6.07 -21.39
N LEU A 241 -13.13 7.11 -21.25
CA LEU A 241 -13.22 7.88 -20.01
C LEU A 241 -13.73 7.03 -18.83
N ALA A 242 -14.61 6.05 -19.08
CA ALA A 242 -15.03 5.09 -18.06
C ALA A 242 -13.88 4.15 -17.65
N GLY A 243 -13.10 3.64 -18.60
CA GLY A 243 -11.88 2.89 -18.32
C GLY A 243 -10.85 3.70 -17.53
N TYR A 244 -10.60 4.94 -17.95
CA TYR A 244 -9.73 5.88 -17.23
C TYR A 244 -10.25 6.17 -15.81
N ALA A 245 -11.56 6.37 -15.64
CA ALA A 245 -12.16 6.57 -14.32
C ALA A 245 -11.98 5.37 -13.39
N ARG A 246 -11.93 4.16 -13.93
CA ARG A 246 -11.66 2.93 -13.18
C ARG A 246 -10.25 2.93 -12.60
N GLU A 247 -9.25 3.24 -13.42
CA GLU A 247 -7.85 3.39 -12.98
C GLU A 247 -7.72 4.48 -11.90
N VAL A 248 -8.38 5.63 -12.10
CA VAL A 248 -8.43 6.70 -11.10
C VAL A 248 -9.14 6.25 -9.82
N GLY A 249 -10.18 5.43 -9.92
CA GLY A 249 -10.88 4.84 -8.77
C GLY A 249 -9.95 3.97 -7.91
N HIS A 250 -9.06 3.20 -8.54
CA HIS A 250 -8.05 2.40 -7.84
C HIS A 250 -7.03 3.28 -7.13
N LEU A 251 -6.56 4.35 -7.79
CA LEU A 251 -5.67 5.35 -7.19
C LEU A 251 -6.33 6.08 -6.02
N ALA A 252 -7.61 6.45 -6.13
CA ALA A 252 -8.37 7.10 -5.07
C ALA A 252 -8.55 6.18 -3.86
N ARG A 253 -8.86 4.89 -4.09
CA ARG A 253 -8.91 3.86 -3.05
C ARG A 253 -7.58 3.75 -2.33
N GLN A 254 -6.48 3.72 -3.07
CA GLN A 254 -5.14 3.64 -2.50
C GLN A 254 -4.82 4.88 -1.64
N ALA A 255 -5.12 6.08 -2.14
CA ALA A 255 -4.92 7.34 -1.42
C ALA A 255 -5.77 7.43 -0.13
N ALA A 256 -6.93 6.80 -0.11
CA ALA A 256 -7.80 6.67 1.06
C ALA A 256 -7.38 5.55 2.03
N GLY A 257 -6.26 4.85 1.79
CA GLY A 257 -5.75 3.78 2.64
C GLY A 257 -6.40 2.41 2.42
N GLY A 258 -7.15 2.23 1.33
CA GLY A 258 -7.88 1.00 1.00
C GLY A 258 -7.07 -0.06 0.25
N THR A 259 -5.73 -0.09 0.40
CA THR A 259 -4.87 -1.09 -0.26
C THR A 259 -5.03 -2.48 0.36
N LYS A 260 -5.00 -3.50 -0.49
CA LYS A 260 -4.98 -4.90 -0.04
C LYS A 260 -3.55 -5.40 0.06
N LYS A 261 -3.34 -6.36 0.96
CA LYS A 261 -2.02 -6.91 1.30
C LYS A 261 -1.98 -8.43 1.21
N VAL A 262 -3.12 -9.08 1.38
CA VAL A 262 -3.23 -10.54 1.42
C VAL A 262 -4.13 -11.02 0.28
N LEU A 263 -3.64 -11.97 -0.50
CA LEU A 263 -4.42 -12.76 -1.45
C LEU A 263 -4.66 -14.14 -0.82
N ALA A 264 -5.86 -14.34 -0.28
CA ALA A 264 -6.30 -15.62 0.26
C ALA A 264 -7.01 -16.41 -0.84
N LEU A 265 -6.49 -17.60 -1.15
CA LEU A 265 -6.96 -18.44 -2.25
C LEU A 265 -7.60 -19.71 -1.69
N ASP A 266 -8.78 -20.06 -2.19
CA ASP A 266 -9.17 -21.47 -2.22
C ASP A 266 -8.26 -22.26 -3.16
N LEU A 267 -8.30 -23.59 -3.05
CA LEU A 267 -7.47 -24.50 -3.83
C LEU A 267 -8.28 -25.25 -4.89
N ASP A 268 -9.22 -26.10 -4.49
CA ASP A 268 -10.07 -26.87 -5.40
C ASP A 268 -10.92 -25.93 -6.27
N ASP A 269 -10.99 -26.25 -7.57
CA ASP A 269 -11.62 -25.48 -8.65
C ASP A 269 -11.26 -23.98 -8.73
N THR A 270 -10.26 -23.54 -7.98
CA THR A 270 -9.77 -22.15 -7.95
C THR A 270 -8.32 -22.06 -8.42
N VAL A 271 -7.41 -22.78 -7.75
CA VAL A 271 -5.98 -22.86 -8.07
C VAL A 271 -5.66 -24.05 -8.96
N TRP A 272 -6.42 -25.13 -8.85
CA TRP A 272 -6.40 -26.31 -9.73
C TRP A 272 -7.83 -26.79 -9.97
N GLY A 273 -8.05 -27.60 -11.01
CA GLY A 273 -9.36 -28.16 -11.28
C GLY A 273 -9.60 -29.47 -10.53
N GLY A 274 -10.83 -29.66 -10.05
CA GLY A 274 -11.24 -30.86 -9.32
C GLY A 274 -10.94 -30.80 -7.83
N VAL A 275 -11.48 -31.79 -7.11
CA VAL A 275 -11.43 -31.90 -5.64
C VAL A 275 -10.31 -32.85 -5.23
N LEU A 276 -9.29 -32.34 -4.55
CA LEU A 276 -8.10 -33.12 -4.17
C LEU A 276 -8.45 -34.36 -3.34
N GLY A 277 -9.40 -34.24 -2.40
CA GLY A 277 -9.84 -35.35 -1.54
C GLY A 277 -10.48 -36.52 -2.29
N GLU A 278 -11.04 -36.27 -3.48
CA GLU A 278 -11.71 -37.29 -4.30
C GLU A 278 -10.80 -37.83 -5.42
N ALA A 279 -10.13 -36.93 -6.13
CA ALA A 279 -9.32 -37.26 -7.29
C ALA A 279 -7.89 -37.70 -6.92
N GLY A 280 -7.42 -37.31 -5.74
CA GLY A 280 -6.02 -37.44 -5.33
C GLY A 280 -5.08 -36.50 -6.10
N PRO A 281 -3.80 -36.43 -5.72
CA PRO A 281 -2.85 -35.48 -6.32
C PRO A 281 -2.64 -35.67 -7.83
N GLU A 282 -2.69 -36.89 -8.34
CA GLU A 282 -2.52 -37.17 -9.78
C GLU A 282 -3.78 -36.85 -10.61
N GLY A 283 -4.92 -36.65 -9.93
CA GLY A 283 -6.22 -36.44 -10.58
C GLY A 283 -6.65 -34.98 -10.67
N ILE A 284 -5.93 -34.04 -10.04
CA ILE A 284 -6.23 -32.61 -10.14
C ILE A 284 -5.73 -32.02 -11.47
N GLU A 285 -6.51 -31.12 -12.04
CA GLU A 285 -6.17 -30.46 -13.30
C GLU A 285 -5.34 -29.21 -13.06
N VAL A 286 -4.02 -29.34 -13.21
CA VAL A 286 -3.07 -28.23 -13.04
C VAL A 286 -2.43 -27.84 -14.37
N ALA A 287 -2.36 -28.78 -15.31
CA ALA A 287 -1.62 -28.64 -16.56
C ALA A 287 -1.99 -29.73 -17.57
N GLY A 288 -1.45 -29.63 -18.80
CA GLY A 288 -1.48 -30.70 -19.79
C GLY A 288 -2.83 -30.87 -20.51
N SER A 289 -3.92 -30.43 -19.90
CA SER A 289 -5.23 -30.23 -20.53
C SER A 289 -5.47 -28.76 -20.85
N TYR A 290 -6.43 -28.46 -21.76
CA TYR A 290 -6.84 -27.08 -22.05
C TYR A 290 -7.37 -26.35 -20.81
N ARG A 291 -8.09 -27.06 -19.93
CA ARG A 291 -8.62 -26.52 -18.68
C ARG A 291 -7.52 -26.38 -17.62
N GLY A 292 -6.61 -27.34 -17.50
CA GLY A 292 -5.45 -27.29 -16.61
C GLY A 292 -4.53 -26.11 -16.91
N GLU A 293 -4.29 -25.78 -18.19
CA GLU A 293 -3.46 -24.64 -18.57
C GLU A 293 -4.01 -23.29 -18.06
N ALA A 294 -5.34 -23.16 -17.95
CA ALA A 294 -5.95 -21.97 -17.35
C ALA A 294 -5.64 -21.83 -15.85
N PHE A 295 -5.65 -22.94 -15.11
CA PHE A 295 -5.23 -22.97 -13.71
C PHE A 295 -3.74 -22.67 -13.53
N ARG A 296 -2.87 -23.23 -14.39
CA ARG A 296 -1.44 -22.89 -14.41
C ARG A 296 -1.23 -21.38 -14.64
N ARG A 297 -1.96 -20.79 -15.58
CA ARG A 297 -1.91 -19.34 -15.85
C ARG A 297 -2.33 -18.53 -14.62
N PHE A 298 -3.39 -18.93 -13.93
CA PHE A 298 -3.83 -18.29 -12.68
C PHE A 298 -2.76 -18.37 -11.57
N GLN A 299 -2.15 -19.55 -11.39
CA GLN A 299 -1.05 -19.74 -10.43
C GLN A 299 0.16 -18.87 -10.74
N ALA A 300 0.55 -18.76 -12.01
CA ALA A 300 1.66 -17.91 -12.43
C ALA A 300 1.39 -16.43 -12.09
N VAL A 301 0.15 -15.96 -12.27
CA VAL A 301 -0.26 -14.60 -11.90
C VAL A 301 -0.25 -14.39 -10.38
N ALA A 302 -0.81 -15.32 -9.61
CA ALA A 302 -0.75 -15.26 -8.15
C ALA A 302 0.70 -15.23 -7.64
N LYS A 303 1.58 -16.06 -8.21
CA LYS A 303 3.01 -16.08 -7.89
C LYS A 303 3.70 -14.77 -8.25
N GLN A 304 3.36 -14.17 -9.40
CA GLN A 304 3.86 -12.87 -9.82
C GLN A 304 3.47 -11.77 -8.81
N LEU A 305 2.21 -11.74 -8.35
CA LEU A 305 1.76 -10.83 -7.30
C LEU A 305 2.53 -11.07 -5.99
N GLY A 306 2.72 -12.34 -5.61
CA GLY A 306 3.49 -12.73 -4.43
C GLY A 306 4.94 -12.21 -4.46
N SER A 307 5.60 -12.28 -5.63
CA SER A 307 6.98 -11.79 -5.82
C SER A 307 7.14 -10.28 -5.56
N GLN A 308 6.04 -9.53 -5.57
CA GLN A 308 6.00 -8.09 -5.37
C GLN A 308 5.64 -7.70 -3.93
N GLY A 309 5.44 -8.66 -3.03
CA GLY A 309 5.16 -8.41 -1.61
C GLY A 309 3.72 -8.65 -1.18
N VAL A 310 2.86 -9.14 -2.08
CA VAL A 310 1.52 -9.64 -1.72
C VAL A 310 1.67 -10.92 -0.92
N LEU A 311 1.00 -11.01 0.22
CA LEU A 311 1.02 -12.21 1.07
C LEU A 311 0.03 -13.21 0.49
N LEU A 312 0.51 -14.36 0.01
CA LEU A 312 -0.36 -15.43 -0.45
C LEU A 312 -0.73 -16.32 0.73
N ALA A 313 -2.00 -16.65 0.90
CA ALA A 313 -2.45 -17.63 1.89
C ALA A 313 -3.43 -18.61 1.25
N ALA A 314 -3.36 -19.88 1.63
CA ALA A 314 -4.33 -20.89 1.19
C ALA A 314 -5.40 -21.05 2.28
N VAL A 315 -6.68 -20.95 1.90
CA VAL A 315 -7.83 -21.14 2.78
C VAL A 315 -8.81 -22.08 2.10
N SER A 316 -8.70 -23.38 2.39
CA SER A 316 -9.44 -24.42 1.67
C SER A 316 -10.07 -25.45 2.61
N LYS A 317 -11.18 -26.04 2.17
CA LYS A 317 -11.87 -27.12 2.87
C LYS A 317 -11.29 -28.46 2.47
N ASN A 318 -10.15 -28.78 3.07
CA ASN A 318 -9.37 -29.97 2.77
C ASN A 318 -8.65 -30.48 4.01
N ASP A 319 -8.14 -31.71 3.96
CA ASP A 319 -7.18 -32.19 4.95
C ASP A 319 -5.80 -31.60 4.68
N ARG A 320 -5.11 -31.14 5.74
CA ARG A 320 -3.85 -30.39 5.61
C ARG A 320 -2.73 -31.18 4.97
N GLU A 321 -2.53 -32.43 5.39
CA GLU A 321 -1.38 -33.22 4.95
C GLU A 321 -1.40 -33.51 3.44
N PRO A 322 -2.53 -33.97 2.84
CA PRO A 322 -2.64 -34.10 1.38
C PRO A 322 -2.37 -32.80 0.62
N VAL A 323 -2.89 -31.66 1.11
CA VAL A 323 -2.67 -30.35 0.47
C VAL A 323 -1.19 -29.97 0.49
N VAL A 324 -0.56 -30.03 1.65
CA VAL A 324 0.86 -29.67 1.80
C VAL A 324 1.75 -30.58 0.95
N LYS A 325 1.48 -31.89 0.97
CA LYS A 325 2.19 -32.85 0.12
C LYS A 325 2.05 -32.52 -1.37
N THR A 326 0.84 -32.21 -1.82
CA THR A 326 0.56 -31.86 -3.22
C THR A 326 1.31 -30.59 -3.63
N LEU A 327 1.24 -29.52 -2.81
CA LEU A 327 1.96 -28.26 -3.06
C LEU A 327 3.48 -28.44 -3.14
N ARG A 328 4.05 -29.36 -2.34
CA ARG A 328 5.48 -29.68 -2.34
C ARG A 328 5.92 -30.52 -3.54
N GLU A 329 5.17 -31.58 -3.82
CA GLU A 329 5.67 -32.70 -4.65
C GLU A 329 5.11 -32.71 -6.07
N HIS A 330 3.93 -32.11 -6.31
CA HIS A 330 3.29 -32.23 -7.63
C HIS A 330 4.10 -31.50 -8.71
N PRO A 331 4.59 -32.18 -9.76
CA PRO A 331 5.55 -31.59 -10.69
C PRO A 331 4.99 -30.39 -11.46
N ASP A 332 3.71 -30.45 -11.84
CA ASP A 332 3.09 -29.40 -12.67
C ASP A 332 2.62 -28.14 -11.94
N LEU A 333 2.59 -28.14 -10.59
CA LEU A 333 2.17 -26.97 -9.83
C LEU A 333 3.20 -25.84 -9.95
N THR A 334 2.72 -24.62 -10.17
CA THR A 334 3.57 -23.42 -10.21
C THR A 334 3.72 -22.80 -8.82
N LEU A 335 2.64 -22.78 -8.05
CA LEU A 335 2.65 -22.41 -6.64
C LEU A 335 3.16 -23.58 -5.81
N ARG A 336 4.06 -23.28 -4.88
CA ARG A 336 4.62 -24.19 -3.88
C ARG A 336 4.17 -23.78 -2.49
N GLU A 337 4.32 -24.67 -1.51
CA GLU A 337 4.01 -24.34 -0.12
C GLU A 337 4.73 -23.07 0.35
N ASP A 338 6.00 -22.90 0.00
CA ASP A 338 6.83 -21.75 0.37
C ASP A 338 6.38 -20.42 -0.25
N ASP A 339 5.54 -20.46 -1.29
CA ASP A 339 4.93 -19.25 -1.87
C ASP A 339 3.83 -18.69 -0.93
N PHE A 340 3.27 -19.53 -0.04
CA PHE A 340 2.25 -19.14 0.91
C PHE A 340 2.86 -18.75 2.26
N VAL A 341 2.39 -17.64 2.83
CA VAL A 341 2.74 -17.29 4.21
C VAL A 341 2.08 -18.25 5.20
N GLN A 342 0.88 -18.75 4.90
CA GLN A 342 0.19 -19.75 5.71
C GLN A 342 -0.75 -20.60 4.85
N VAL A 343 -0.82 -21.90 5.14
CA VAL A 343 -1.75 -22.86 4.52
C VAL A 343 -2.76 -23.34 5.56
N ARG A 344 -4.01 -22.88 5.45
CA ARG A 344 -5.15 -23.29 6.27
C ARG A 344 -6.05 -24.24 5.49
N ALA A 345 -5.77 -25.53 5.62
CA ALA A 345 -6.59 -26.60 5.09
C ALA A 345 -7.25 -27.35 6.26
N ASN A 346 -8.56 -27.13 6.43
CA ASN A 346 -9.39 -27.81 7.42
C ASN A 346 -10.89 -27.66 7.06
N TRP A 347 -11.76 -28.36 7.78
CA TRP A 347 -13.21 -28.36 7.52
C TRP A 347 -14.00 -27.25 8.23
N ARG A 348 -13.33 -26.28 8.88
CA ARG A 348 -14.00 -25.14 9.52
C ARG A 348 -14.48 -24.13 8.48
N PRO A 349 -15.47 -23.28 8.81
CA PRO A 349 -15.94 -22.23 7.89
C PRO A 349 -14.80 -21.29 7.43
N LYS A 350 -14.78 -20.93 6.15
CA LYS A 350 -13.68 -20.13 5.57
C LYS A 350 -13.58 -18.72 6.17
N HIS A 351 -14.71 -18.12 6.56
CA HIS A 351 -14.72 -16.81 7.22
C HIS A 351 -14.02 -16.84 8.59
N GLU A 352 -14.17 -17.91 9.38
CA GLU A 352 -13.43 -18.05 10.65
C GLU A 352 -11.92 -18.20 10.39
N ASN A 353 -11.55 -19.04 9.41
CA ASN A 353 -10.15 -19.22 9.01
C ASN A 353 -9.52 -17.90 8.54
N LEU A 354 -10.26 -17.07 7.79
CA LEU A 354 -9.81 -15.74 7.35
C LEU A 354 -9.65 -14.76 8.52
N ALA A 355 -10.58 -14.77 9.49
CA ALA A 355 -10.52 -13.91 10.67
C ALA A 355 -9.31 -14.25 11.56
N GLU A 356 -9.07 -15.53 11.78
CA GLU A 356 -7.90 -16.01 12.52
C GLU A 356 -6.60 -15.75 11.75
N LEU A 357 -6.56 -15.98 10.43
CA LEU A 357 -5.40 -15.64 9.59
C LEU A 357 -5.08 -14.14 9.66
N ALA A 358 -6.10 -13.28 9.68
CA ALA A 358 -5.92 -11.85 9.87
C ALA A 358 -5.31 -11.52 11.25
N ALA A 359 -5.75 -12.20 12.31
CA ALA A 359 -5.20 -12.06 13.66
C ALA A 359 -3.73 -12.53 13.73
N ASP A 360 -3.41 -13.70 13.19
CA ASP A 360 -2.05 -14.26 13.12
C ASP A 360 -1.10 -13.31 12.39
N LEU A 361 -1.56 -12.74 11.26
CA LEU A 361 -0.77 -11.79 10.48
C LEU A 361 -0.80 -10.37 11.07
N ASN A 362 -1.53 -10.12 12.15
CA ASN A 362 -1.76 -8.80 12.75
C ASN A 362 -2.21 -7.76 11.69
N LEU A 363 -3.17 -8.16 10.85
CA LEU A 363 -3.77 -7.36 9.79
C LEU A 363 -5.29 -7.28 9.99
N SER A 364 -5.92 -6.22 9.46
CA SER A 364 -7.38 -6.18 9.35
C SER A 364 -7.83 -7.07 8.19
N THR A 365 -9.02 -7.68 8.31
CA THR A 365 -9.70 -8.38 7.21
C THR A 365 -9.99 -7.44 6.04
N ASP A 366 -10.01 -6.13 6.25
CA ASP A 366 -10.05 -5.12 5.18
C ASP A 366 -8.85 -5.18 4.25
N SER A 367 -7.72 -5.76 4.68
CA SER A 367 -6.52 -5.92 3.86
C SER A 367 -6.53 -7.18 2.99
N PHE A 368 -7.62 -7.95 3.01
CA PHE A 368 -7.71 -9.25 2.33
C PHE A 368 -8.52 -9.17 1.04
N VAL A 369 -8.02 -9.87 0.02
CA VAL A 369 -8.79 -10.33 -1.14
C VAL A 369 -8.91 -11.85 -1.01
N PHE A 370 -10.13 -12.34 -0.92
CA PHE A 370 -10.45 -13.76 -0.90
C PHE A 370 -10.99 -14.20 -2.26
N VAL A 371 -10.42 -15.26 -2.82
CA VAL A 371 -10.80 -15.83 -4.13
C VAL A 371 -11.26 -17.26 -3.95
N ASP A 372 -12.44 -17.56 -4.47
CA ASP A 372 -13.13 -18.85 -4.33
C ASP A 372 -14.17 -19.00 -5.46
N ASP A 373 -14.39 -20.20 -5.98
CA ASP A 373 -15.39 -20.47 -7.02
C ASP A 373 -16.80 -20.62 -6.42
N SER A 374 -16.89 -21.11 -5.18
CA SER A 374 -18.13 -21.42 -4.49
C SER A 374 -18.92 -20.18 -4.13
N ALA A 375 -20.11 -20.05 -4.73
CA ALA A 375 -21.06 -19.00 -4.41
C ALA A 375 -21.46 -18.99 -2.93
N PHE A 376 -21.53 -20.17 -2.30
CA PHE A 376 -21.88 -20.33 -0.90
C PHE A 376 -20.80 -19.76 0.01
N GLU A 377 -19.54 -20.17 -0.17
CA GLU A 377 -18.41 -19.68 0.64
C GLU A 377 -18.21 -18.18 0.42
N CYS A 378 -18.25 -17.72 -0.83
CA CYS A 378 -18.18 -16.29 -1.16
C CYS A 378 -19.30 -15.49 -0.47
N GLY A 379 -20.53 -15.97 -0.52
CA GLY A 379 -21.68 -15.31 0.10
C GLY A 379 -21.55 -15.24 1.63
N LEU A 380 -21.07 -16.31 2.25
CA LEU A 380 -20.83 -16.39 3.68
C LEU A 380 -19.73 -15.41 4.13
N VAL A 381 -18.59 -15.39 3.43
CA VAL A 381 -17.49 -14.45 3.73
C VAL A 381 -17.93 -13.00 3.57
N ARG A 382 -18.68 -12.65 2.51
CA ARG A 382 -19.21 -11.28 2.34
C ARG A 382 -20.10 -10.83 3.49
N ARG A 383 -20.88 -11.76 4.07
CA ARG A 383 -21.81 -11.47 5.16
C ARG A 383 -21.09 -11.33 6.50
N GLU A 384 -20.24 -12.29 6.83
CA GLU A 384 -19.58 -12.35 8.15
C GLU A 384 -18.36 -11.42 8.22
N LEU A 385 -17.67 -11.18 7.08
CA LEU A 385 -16.49 -10.33 6.96
C LEU A 385 -16.69 -9.24 5.89
N PRO A 386 -17.57 -8.25 6.11
CA PRO A 386 -17.90 -7.21 5.12
C PRO A 386 -16.71 -6.34 4.69
N GLY A 387 -15.64 -6.33 5.48
CA GLY A 387 -14.37 -5.66 5.17
C GLY A 387 -13.54 -6.36 4.09
N ALA A 388 -13.60 -7.69 4.05
CA ALA A 388 -12.86 -8.50 3.10
C ALA A 388 -13.40 -8.31 1.68
N THR A 389 -12.49 -8.21 0.71
CA THR A 389 -12.88 -8.20 -0.70
C THR A 389 -13.04 -9.63 -1.17
N VAL A 390 -14.19 -9.98 -1.75
CA VAL A 390 -14.50 -11.36 -2.15
C VAL A 390 -14.70 -11.43 -3.65
N LEU A 391 -13.76 -12.08 -4.33
CA LEU A 391 -13.78 -12.34 -5.76
C LEU A 391 -14.29 -13.75 -6.00
N GLN A 392 -15.53 -13.85 -6.46
CA GLN A 392 -16.08 -15.13 -6.88
C GLN A 392 -15.61 -15.43 -8.31
N VAL A 393 -14.75 -16.42 -8.46
CA VAL A 393 -14.35 -16.90 -9.79
C VAL A 393 -15.44 -17.81 -10.38
N SER A 394 -15.44 -18.00 -11.70
CA SER A 394 -16.46 -18.80 -12.38
C SER A 394 -16.03 -20.24 -12.52
N GLU A 395 -16.97 -21.11 -12.87
CA GLU A 395 -16.65 -22.45 -13.38
C GLU A 395 -15.74 -22.45 -14.63
N GLU A 396 -15.60 -21.30 -15.31
CA GLU A 396 -14.67 -21.08 -16.43
C GLU A 396 -13.31 -20.55 -15.90
N PRO A 397 -12.27 -21.41 -15.83
CA PRO A 397 -10.97 -21.06 -15.26
C PRO A 397 -10.18 -20.10 -16.14
N ALA A 398 -10.45 -20.09 -17.45
CA ALA A 398 -9.76 -19.20 -18.38
C ALA A 398 -9.97 -17.72 -18.06
N LEU A 399 -11.01 -17.38 -17.28
CA LEU A 399 -11.35 -16.02 -16.88
C LEU A 399 -10.90 -15.66 -15.44
N HIS A 400 -10.24 -16.57 -14.71
CA HIS A 400 -9.84 -16.32 -13.33
C HIS A 400 -8.84 -15.16 -13.23
N VAL A 401 -7.89 -15.10 -14.17
CA VAL A 401 -6.85 -14.06 -14.21
C VAL A 401 -7.47 -12.69 -14.42
N GLU A 402 -8.36 -12.58 -15.41
CA GLU A 402 -9.05 -11.35 -15.76
C GLU A 402 -9.88 -10.86 -14.57
N ARG A 403 -10.56 -11.76 -13.85
CA ARG A 403 -11.31 -11.42 -12.62
C ARG A 403 -10.42 -10.93 -11.48
N LEU A 404 -9.28 -11.59 -11.25
CA LEU A 404 -8.35 -11.22 -10.18
C LEU A 404 -7.74 -9.84 -10.42
N LEU A 405 -7.35 -9.55 -11.65
CA LEU A 405 -6.63 -8.33 -12.01
C LEU A 405 -7.52 -7.13 -12.31
N ALA A 406 -8.82 -7.33 -12.56
CA ALA A 406 -9.73 -6.29 -13.05
C ALA A 406 -9.78 -5.00 -12.22
N ASP A 407 -9.47 -5.07 -10.93
CA ASP A 407 -9.71 -3.98 -9.97
C ASP A 407 -8.47 -3.48 -9.23
N GLY A 408 -7.28 -3.91 -9.67
CA GLY A 408 -6.02 -3.37 -9.17
C GLY A 408 -5.88 -3.47 -7.64
N TRP A 409 -6.46 -4.50 -7.00
CA TRP A 409 -6.64 -4.53 -5.54
C TRP A 409 -5.32 -4.38 -4.74
N PHE A 410 -4.21 -4.77 -5.36
CA PHE A 410 -2.87 -4.75 -4.80
C PHE A 410 -2.01 -3.59 -5.33
N ASP A 411 -2.58 -2.69 -6.13
CA ASP A 411 -1.86 -1.59 -6.74
C ASP A 411 -1.32 -0.64 -5.68
N VAL A 412 -0.07 -0.25 -5.88
CA VAL A 412 0.63 0.74 -5.07
C VAL A 412 1.39 1.68 -6.00
N ARG A 413 1.53 2.94 -5.57
CA ARG A 413 2.28 3.97 -6.32
C ARG A 413 3.73 3.60 -6.55
N ALA A 414 4.36 3.02 -5.53
CA ALA A 414 5.74 2.59 -5.59
C ALA A 414 5.95 1.38 -4.68
N LEU A 415 6.65 0.37 -5.19
CA LEU A 415 7.07 -0.79 -4.42
C LEU A 415 8.42 -0.52 -3.75
N THR A 416 8.43 -0.53 -2.42
CA THR A 416 9.68 -0.39 -1.66
C THR A 416 10.40 -1.72 -1.50
N ALA A 417 11.69 -1.68 -1.14
CA ALA A 417 12.43 -2.89 -0.77
C ALA A 417 11.81 -3.60 0.45
N GLU A 418 11.23 -2.83 1.38
CA GLU A 418 10.52 -3.38 2.54
C GLU A 418 9.25 -4.13 2.13
N ASP A 419 8.51 -3.64 1.13
CA ASP A 419 7.33 -4.33 0.62
C ASP A 419 7.69 -5.67 -0.01
N ARG A 420 8.77 -5.72 -0.80
CA ARG A 420 9.26 -6.98 -1.40
C ARG A 420 9.74 -8.00 -0.37
N ALA A 421 10.33 -7.54 0.74
CA ALA A 421 10.80 -8.41 1.81
C ALA A 421 9.66 -8.86 2.76
N ARG A 422 8.46 -8.29 2.65
CA ARG A 422 7.34 -8.53 3.56
C ARG A 422 6.96 -10.02 3.66
N PRO A 423 6.80 -10.80 2.58
CA PRO A 423 6.39 -12.21 2.69
C PRO A 423 7.41 -13.05 3.47
N ALA A 424 8.70 -12.81 3.28
CA ALA A 424 9.75 -13.53 4.01
C ALA A 424 9.67 -13.27 5.52
N ARG A 425 9.52 -12.00 5.93
CA ARG A 425 9.39 -11.64 7.35
C ARG A 425 8.18 -12.29 8.03
N TYR A 426 7.06 -12.41 7.31
CA TYR A 426 5.87 -13.07 7.83
C TYR A 426 6.10 -14.58 8.03
N ARG A 427 6.79 -15.23 7.08
CA ARG A 427 7.19 -16.64 7.22
C ARG A 427 8.15 -16.85 8.39
N GLU A 428 9.13 -15.96 8.57
CA GLU A 428 10.07 -16.00 9.70
C GLU A 428 9.34 -15.84 11.04
N GLU A 429 8.39 -14.90 11.14
CA GLU A 429 7.58 -14.74 12.35
C GLU A 429 6.70 -15.95 12.63
N GLN A 430 6.09 -16.56 11.61
CA GLN A 430 5.31 -17.78 11.82
C GLN A 430 6.20 -18.94 12.28
N ALA A 431 7.36 -19.17 11.65
CA ALA A 431 8.32 -20.18 12.09
C ALA A 431 8.76 -19.94 13.54
N ARG A 432 8.87 -18.67 13.94
CA ARG A 432 9.19 -18.26 15.32
C ARG A 432 8.06 -18.59 16.31
N GLN A 433 6.78 -18.46 15.91
CA GLN A 433 5.63 -18.87 16.71
C GLN A 433 5.50 -20.39 16.81
N ASP A 434 5.65 -21.11 15.70
CA ASP A 434 5.66 -22.58 15.69
C ASP A 434 6.78 -23.12 16.57
N PHE A 435 7.95 -22.49 16.54
CA PHE A 435 9.07 -22.82 17.41
C PHE A 435 8.74 -22.56 18.88
N LEU A 436 8.06 -21.46 19.23
CA LEU A 436 7.62 -21.20 20.60
C LEU A 436 6.74 -22.35 21.15
N HIS A 437 5.86 -22.91 20.31
CA HIS A 437 5.00 -24.03 20.69
C HIS A 437 5.75 -25.36 20.93
N THR A 438 7.02 -25.47 20.53
CA THR A 438 7.84 -26.66 20.80
C THR A 438 8.47 -26.69 22.20
N PHE A 439 8.35 -25.62 22.98
CA PHE A 439 8.92 -25.52 24.33
C PHE A 439 7.84 -25.43 25.41
N ASP A 440 8.06 -26.14 26.52
CA ASP A 440 7.20 -26.09 27.71
C ASP A 440 7.45 -24.85 28.59
N SER A 441 8.49 -24.07 28.32
CA SER A 441 8.84 -22.87 29.09
C SER A 441 9.45 -21.77 28.23
N LEU A 442 9.13 -20.51 28.58
CA LEU A 442 9.63 -19.31 27.91
C LEU A 442 11.16 -19.22 27.96
N ASP A 443 11.78 -19.59 29.09
CA ASP A 443 13.23 -19.60 29.26
C ASP A 443 13.93 -20.60 28.33
N GLY A 444 13.33 -21.77 28.09
CA GLY A 444 13.85 -22.74 27.14
C GLY A 444 13.84 -22.20 25.71
N TYR A 445 12.72 -21.59 25.33
CA TYR A 445 12.55 -20.94 24.02
C TYR A 445 13.56 -19.81 23.80
N LEU A 446 13.71 -18.89 24.76
CA LEU A 446 14.57 -17.71 24.61
C LEU A 446 16.05 -18.09 24.43
N ARG A 447 16.54 -19.13 25.12
CA ARG A 447 17.92 -19.64 24.97
C ARG A 447 18.17 -20.21 23.57
N GLU A 448 17.23 -20.95 23.03
CA GLU A 448 17.37 -21.58 21.70
C GLU A 448 17.08 -20.62 20.54
N LEU A 449 16.42 -19.49 20.80
CA LEU A 449 16.15 -18.45 19.81
C LEU A 449 17.44 -17.76 19.30
N ASP A 450 18.54 -17.86 20.04
CA ASP A 450 19.88 -17.36 19.69
C ASP A 450 19.90 -15.86 19.34
N ILE A 451 19.32 -15.05 20.23
CA ILE A 451 19.17 -13.60 20.02
C ILE A 451 20.55 -12.93 20.03
N SER A 452 20.82 -12.15 18.98
CA SER A 452 21.94 -11.22 18.91
C SER A 452 21.43 -9.79 18.86
N VAL A 453 22.09 -8.89 19.59
CA VAL A 453 21.75 -7.47 19.67
C VAL A 453 23.00 -6.65 19.41
N ALA A 454 22.90 -5.64 18.55
CA ALA A 454 23.92 -4.64 18.35
C ALA A 454 23.42 -3.28 18.83
N LEU A 455 24.17 -2.65 19.74
CA LEU A 455 23.94 -1.29 20.23
C LEU A 455 25.09 -0.41 19.72
N ALA A 456 24.80 0.59 18.91
CA ALA A 456 25.83 1.45 18.31
C ALA A 456 25.34 2.88 18.06
N PRO A 457 26.22 3.90 17.97
CA PRO A 457 25.80 5.25 17.62
C PRO A 457 25.19 5.32 16.22
N VAL A 458 24.15 6.15 16.07
CA VAL A 458 23.48 6.35 14.78
C VAL A 458 24.39 7.10 13.80
N ASP A 459 24.52 6.56 12.58
CA ASP A 459 25.20 7.20 11.45
C ASP A 459 24.28 8.17 10.67
N ALA A 460 24.82 8.86 9.67
CA ALA A 460 24.03 9.80 8.87
C ALA A 460 22.93 9.08 8.07
N ALA A 461 23.22 7.89 7.55
CA ALA A 461 22.34 7.10 6.69
C ALA A 461 21.08 6.61 7.43
N ARG A 462 21.14 6.44 8.75
CA ARG A 462 20.03 5.92 9.57
C ARG A 462 19.16 7.01 10.21
N THR A 463 19.46 8.30 9.99
CA THR A 463 18.73 9.45 10.58
C THR A 463 17.23 9.38 10.32
N ASP A 464 16.82 9.15 9.07
CA ASP A 464 15.40 9.11 8.68
C ASP A 464 14.68 7.90 9.29
N ARG A 465 15.37 6.76 9.38
CA ARG A 465 14.82 5.53 9.98
C ARG A 465 14.59 5.68 11.49
N ILE A 466 15.49 6.37 12.19
CA ILE A 466 15.31 6.69 13.62
C ILE A 466 14.12 7.63 13.80
N SER A 467 13.99 8.67 12.97
CA SER A 467 12.83 9.56 13.00
C SER A 467 11.53 8.79 12.81
N GLN A 468 11.42 7.95 11.77
CA GLN A 468 10.26 7.08 11.54
C GLN A 468 9.96 6.17 12.73
N LEU A 469 11.00 5.60 13.37
CA LEU A 469 10.84 4.75 14.54
C LEU A 469 10.26 5.52 15.73
N THR A 470 10.75 6.73 16.02
CA THR A 470 10.21 7.57 17.11
C THR A 470 8.75 7.97 16.87
N LEU A 471 8.33 8.14 15.61
CA LEU A 471 6.97 8.51 15.24
C LEU A 471 5.98 7.34 15.31
N ARG A 472 6.44 6.10 15.03
CA ARG A 472 5.57 4.91 14.94
C ARG A 472 5.49 4.12 16.25
N THR A 473 6.52 4.18 17.09
CA THR A 473 6.58 3.38 18.32
C THR A 473 5.84 4.04 19.48
N ASN A 474 4.76 3.40 19.91
CA ASN A 474 3.86 3.92 20.96
C ASN A 474 3.72 3.01 22.20
N GLN A 475 4.11 1.73 22.12
CA GLN A 475 3.91 0.76 23.22
C GLN A 475 5.11 0.68 24.18
N PHE A 476 6.34 0.62 23.64
CA PHE A 476 7.58 0.75 24.41
C PHE A 476 8.28 2.04 23.97
N ASN A 477 7.86 3.15 24.53
CA ASN A 477 8.47 4.46 24.32
C ASN A 477 8.29 5.24 25.62
N LEU A 478 9.38 5.43 26.37
CA LEU A 478 9.28 5.87 27.76
C LEU A 478 8.92 7.34 27.89
N THR A 479 9.37 8.21 26.98
CA THR A 479 9.01 9.64 27.03
C THR A 479 8.16 10.10 25.85
N THR A 480 7.97 9.25 24.83
CA THR A 480 7.21 9.55 23.60
C THR A 480 7.73 10.76 22.83
N ARG A 481 9.02 11.09 22.98
CA ARG A 481 9.68 12.11 22.18
C ARG A 481 9.69 11.68 20.71
N ARG A 482 8.96 12.44 19.89
CA ARG A 482 8.84 12.26 18.44
C ARG A 482 9.81 13.20 17.76
N LEU A 483 10.79 12.64 17.06
CA LEU A 483 11.86 13.41 16.44
C LEU A 483 11.68 13.41 14.92
N GLN A 484 11.71 14.59 14.32
CA GLN A 484 11.90 14.79 12.90
C GLN A 484 13.37 14.53 12.52
N PRO A 485 13.68 14.26 11.23
CA PRO A 485 15.05 13.98 10.82
C PRO A 485 16.07 15.08 11.20
N ALA A 486 15.64 16.35 11.17
CA ALA A 486 16.48 17.47 11.58
C ALA A 486 16.84 17.45 13.08
N GLU A 487 15.92 17.00 13.95
CA GLU A 487 16.14 16.92 15.40
C GLU A 487 17.06 15.75 15.75
N VAL A 488 16.91 14.61 15.06
CA VAL A 488 17.84 13.48 15.19
C VAL A 488 19.25 13.90 14.78
N ARG A 489 19.38 14.66 13.69
CA ARG A 489 20.68 15.20 13.23
C ARG A 489 21.30 16.13 14.28
N ALA A 490 20.52 17.06 14.83
CA ALA A 490 21.01 17.96 15.87
C ALA A 490 21.51 17.21 17.12
N LEU A 491 20.79 16.18 17.58
CA LEU A 491 21.22 15.32 18.69
C LEU A 491 22.49 14.52 18.37
N ARG A 492 22.69 14.14 17.11
CA ARG A 492 23.93 13.49 16.67
C ARG A 492 25.09 14.48 16.60
N GLU A 493 24.86 15.76 16.36
CA GLU A 493 25.93 16.76 16.28
C GLU A 493 26.30 17.33 17.65
N ASP A 494 25.39 17.25 18.63
CA ASP A 494 25.62 17.68 20.00
C ASP A 494 26.67 16.79 20.71
N PRO A 495 27.79 17.35 21.21
CA PRO A 495 28.83 16.60 21.90
C PRO A 495 28.35 16.02 23.24
N ALA A 496 27.35 16.64 23.87
CA ALA A 496 26.76 16.20 25.13
C ALA A 496 25.68 15.13 24.93
N ALA A 497 25.24 14.86 23.70
CA ALA A 497 24.19 13.88 23.41
C ALA A 497 24.71 12.67 22.60
N ARG A 498 24.01 11.54 22.77
CA ARG A 498 24.21 10.32 21.98
C ARG A 498 22.86 9.73 21.60
N VAL A 499 22.75 9.33 20.34
CA VAL A 499 21.62 8.55 19.83
C VAL A 499 22.17 7.17 19.49
N LEU A 500 21.78 6.17 20.26
CA LEU A 500 22.18 4.78 20.03
C LEU A 500 21.06 4.05 19.28
N ALA A 501 21.40 3.37 18.19
CA ALA A 501 20.54 2.44 17.48
C ALA A 501 20.63 1.06 18.14
N ILE A 502 19.50 0.36 18.17
CA ILE A 502 19.41 -1.04 18.59
C ILE A 502 19.01 -1.84 17.37
N ASP A 503 19.92 -2.66 16.87
CA ASP A 503 19.65 -3.69 15.88
C ASP A 503 19.55 -5.06 16.58
N SER A 504 18.72 -5.95 16.06
CA SER A 504 18.62 -7.31 16.60
C SER A 504 18.41 -8.34 15.50
N ALA A 505 18.97 -9.52 15.68
CA ALA A 505 18.71 -10.69 14.86
C ALA A 505 18.51 -11.92 15.76
N ASP A 506 17.86 -12.94 15.23
CA ASP A 506 17.73 -14.25 15.89
C ASP A 506 17.92 -15.36 14.86
N ARG A 507 17.78 -16.62 15.28
CA ARG A 507 17.97 -17.79 14.41
C ARG A 507 17.13 -17.77 13.12
N PHE A 508 16.01 -17.07 13.12
CA PHE A 508 15.10 -17.02 11.97
C PHE A 508 15.42 -15.87 11.01
N GLY A 509 16.18 -14.85 11.43
CA GLY A 509 16.55 -13.74 10.54
C GLY A 509 16.94 -12.45 11.24
N ASP A 510 17.27 -11.44 10.44
CA ASP A 510 17.59 -10.09 10.89
C ASP A 510 16.30 -9.28 11.12
N ASN A 511 16.06 -8.87 12.37
CA ASN A 511 14.94 -8.00 12.72
C ASN A 511 15.27 -6.51 12.47
N GLY A 512 16.52 -6.19 12.10
CA GLY A 512 17.04 -4.87 11.77
C GLY A 512 16.93 -3.88 12.92
N LEU A 513 16.82 -2.58 12.58
CA LEU A 513 16.64 -1.51 13.54
C LEU A 513 15.32 -1.69 14.29
N VAL A 514 15.42 -2.04 15.57
CA VAL A 514 14.29 -2.32 16.47
C VAL A 514 14.13 -1.30 17.57
N GLY A 515 15.10 -0.43 17.82
CA GLY A 515 15.03 0.52 18.92
C GLY A 515 16.01 1.66 18.85
N ALA A 516 15.87 2.57 19.81
CA ALA A 516 16.84 3.62 20.05
C ALA A 516 16.89 4.04 21.53
N VAL A 517 18.07 4.50 21.96
CA VAL A 517 18.29 5.13 23.26
C VAL A 517 18.83 6.54 23.04
N LEU A 518 18.20 7.54 23.66
CA LEU A 518 18.64 8.92 23.66
C LEU A 518 19.32 9.20 25.00
N LEU A 519 20.60 9.54 24.94
CA LEU A 519 21.41 9.84 26.11
C LEU A 519 21.90 11.29 26.06
N ARG A 520 21.96 11.94 27.22
CA ARG A 520 22.60 13.24 27.40
C ARG A 520 23.45 13.24 28.65
N ARG A 521 24.66 13.78 28.58
CA ARG A 521 25.56 13.90 29.73
C ARG A 521 25.65 15.36 30.19
N ASP A 522 25.49 15.58 31.49
CA ASP A 522 25.63 16.90 32.11
C ASP A 522 26.27 16.77 33.51
N ALA A 523 27.34 17.51 33.76
CA ALA A 523 28.00 17.63 35.07
C ALA A 523 28.15 16.33 35.90
N GLY A 524 28.56 15.22 35.26
CA GLY A 524 28.75 13.92 35.94
C GLY A 524 27.48 13.05 36.04
N VAL A 525 26.36 13.51 35.50
CA VAL A 525 25.07 12.77 35.42
C VAL A 525 24.81 12.34 33.98
N LEU A 526 24.40 11.08 33.80
CA LEU A 526 23.88 10.59 32.52
C LEU A 526 22.35 10.58 32.55
N HIS A 527 21.73 11.27 31.60
CA HIS A 527 20.28 11.29 31.40
C HIS A 527 19.91 10.34 30.27
N ILE A 528 19.05 9.37 30.56
CA ILE A 528 18.32 8.60 29.55
C ILE A 528 17.06 9.40 29.19
N GLU A 529 17.16 10.23 28.16
CA GLU A 529 16.09 11.14 27.73
C GLU A 529 14.94 10.40 27.04
N ASN A 530 15.22 9.26 26.41
CA ASN A 530 14.21 8.33 25.92
C ASN A 530 14.81 6.95 25.69
N PHE A 531 13.98 5.93 25.86
CA PHE A 531 14.26 4.57 25.43
C PHE A 531 13.00 4.03 24.73
N LEU A 532 13.17 3.59 23.49
CA LEU A 532 12.09 3.00 22.71
C LEU A 532 12.52 1.70 22.01
N LEU A 533 11.56 0.77 21.92
CA LEU A 533 11.69 -0.51 21.24
C LEU A 533 10.41 -0.80 20.44
N SER A 534 10.60 -1.39 19.27
CA SER A 534 9.53 -1.88 18.42
C SER A 534 8.84 -3.08 19.07
N CYS A 535 7.53 -3.19 18.86
CA CYS A 535 6.69 -4.24 19.45
C CYS A 535 7.06 -5.67 19.02
N ARG A 536 7.84 -5.85 17.95
CA ARG A 536 8.24 -7.17 17.43
C ARG A 536 9.36 -7.87 18.19
N VAL A 537 10.06 -7.17 19.09
CA VAL A 537 11.14 -7.75 19.93
C VAL A 537 10.90 -7.56 21.43
N PHE A 538 9.73 -7.04 21.78
CA PHE A 538 9.35 -6.73 23.14
C PHE A 538 9.27 -8.00 24.01
N SER A 539 9.69 -7.90 25.27
CA SER A 539 9.64 -9.00 26.26
C SER A 539 10.56 -10.19 25.95
N ARG A 540 11.63 -9.97 25.16
CA ARG A 540 12.64 -11.00 24.86
C ARG A 540 13.94 -10.83 25.66
N GLY A 541 14.01 -9.85 26.58
CA GLY A 541 15.23 -9.57 27.35
C GLY A 541 16.09 -8.44 26.79
N ILE A 542 15.78 -7.93 25.59
CA ILE A 542 16.60 -6.93 24.87
C ILE A 542 16.62 -5.62 25.65
N GLU A 543 15.48 -5.20 26.20
CA GLU A 543 15.38 -3.98 26.99
C GLU A 543 16.27 -4.01 28.24
N GLN A 544 16.36 -5.16 28.90
CA GLN A 544 17.21 -5.36 30.08
C GLN A 544 18.69 -5.40 29.69
N ALA A 545 19.04 -6.13 28.62
CA ALA A 545 20.43 -6.22 28.14
C ALA A 545 20.98 -4.86 27.69
N VAL A 546 20.20 -4.10 26.92
CA VAL A 546 20.60 -2.76 26.45
C VAL A 546 20.71 -1.78 27.61
N LEU A 547 19.74 -1.77 28.54
CA LEU A 547 19.83 -0.91 29.72
C LEU A 547 21.06 -1.25 30.56
N GLY A 548 21.34 -2.54 30.77
CA GLY A 548 22.53 -3.02 31.48
C GLY A 548 23.82 -2.45 30.88
N ALA A 549 24.01 -2.59 29.56
CA ALA A 549 25.20 -2.05 28.89
C ALA A 549 25.29 -0.52 28.96
N VAL A 550 24.17 0.20 28.84
CA VAL A 550 24.14 1.67 29.01
C VAL A 550 24.58 2.07 30.42
N LEU A 551 24.10 1.35 31.45
CA LEU A 551 24.47 1.62 32.84
C LEU A 551 25.92 1.27 33.14
N GLU A 552 26.41 0.13 32.65
CA GLU A 552 27.83 -0.25 32.78
C GLU A 552 28.73 0.83 32.20
N HIS A 553 28.47 1.24 30.95
CA HIS A 553 29.20 2.30 30.27
C HIS A 553 29.12 3.64 31.01
N ALA A 554 27.95 4.03 31.51
CA ALA A 554 27.77 5.27 32.27
C ALA A 554 28.70 5.35 33.49
N PHE A 555 28.76 4.27 34.28
CA PHE A 555 29.59 4.21 35.48
C PHE A 555 31.08 4.03 35.15
N ASP A 556 31.44 3.34 34.06
CA ASP A 556 32.82 3.24 33.58
C ASP A 556 33.37 4.60 33.12
N GLU A 557 32.53 5.46 32.54
CA GLU A 557 32.88 6.85 32.21
C GLU A 557 32.84 7.80 33.43
N GLY A 558 32.61 7.26 34.64
CA GLY A 558 32.62 8.02 35.88
C GLY A 558 31.36 8.85 36.13
N ALA A 559 30.19 8.43 35.62
CA ALA A 559 28.94 9.06 36.03
C ALA A 559 28.67 8.80 37.53
N GLU A 560 28.39 9.85 38.28
CA GLU A 560 28.00 9.75 39.70
C GLU A 560 26.55 9.26 39.84
N GLU A 561 25.75 9.49 38.81
CA GLU A 561 24.32 9.22 38.79
C GLU A 561 23.80 9.02 37.37
N VAL A 562 22.79 8.14 37.24
CA VAL A 562 21.96 8.01 36.04
C VAL A 562 20.52 8.44 36.34
N ARG A 563 19.99 9.34 35.52
CA ARG A 563 18.59 9.80 35.57
C ARG A 563 17.81 9.29 34.37
N ALA A 564 16.55 8.95 34.58
CA ALA A 564 15.67 8.55 33.49
C ALA A 564 14.24 9.05 33.71
N GLY A 565 13.56 9.36 32.61
CA GLY A 565 12.18 9.87 32.63
C GLY A 565 11.19 8.89 32.02
N TYR A 566 9.96 8.91 32.53
CA TYR A 566 8.79 8.25 31.97
C TYR A 566 7.64 9.26 31.84
N VAL A 567 6.96 9.25 30.70
CA VAL A 567 5.75 10.05 30.42
C VAL A 567 4.63 9.10 30.05
N ARG A 568 3.58 9.08 30.87
CA ARG A 568 2.45 8.16 30.73
C ARG A 568 1.60 8.54 29.51
N THR A 569 1.21 7.53 28.75
CA THR A 569 0.21 7.63 27.68
C THR A 569 -0.79 6.47 27.78
N ALA A 570 -1.86 6.53 26.98
CA ALA A 570 -2.81 5.42 26.89
C ALA A 570 -2.19 4.10 26.40
N ARG A 571 -1.01 4.12 25.75
CA ARG A 571 -0.44 2.95 25.06
C ARG A 571 0.85 2.40 25.69
N ASN A 572 1.58 3.18 26.50
CA ASN A 572 2.84 2.76 27.12
C ASN A 572 2.71 2.39 28.62
N GLY A 573 1.51 2.09 29.10
CA GLY A 573 1.29 1.74 30.51
C GLY A 573 2.02 0.46 30.94
N LYS A 574 2.27 -0.47 30.00
CA LYS A 574 2.94 -1.76 30.27
C LYS A 574 4.42 -1.63 30.66
N VAL A 575 5.03 -0.46 30.52
CA VAL A 575 6.47 -0.24 30.72
C VAL A 575 6.76 0.77 31.84
N ALA A 576 5.73 1.17 32.60
CA ALA A 576 5.86 2.13 33.68
C ALA A 576 6.77 1.64 34.83
N ASP A 577 6.84 0.32 35.02
CA ASP A 577 7.67 -0.35 36.03
C ASP A 577 9.08 -0.72 35.54
N PHE A 578 9.43 -0.38 34.29
CA PHE A 578 10.70 -0.77 33.67
C PHE A 578 11.93 -0.31 34.46
N TYR A 579 12.04 1.00 34.75
CA TYR A 579 13.15 1.55 35.53
C TYR A 579 13.16 1.09 37.00
N PRO A 580 12.01 1.07 37.72
CA PRO A 580 11.94 0.48 39.06
C PRO A 580 12.46 -0.96 39.13
N ARG A 581 12.10 -1.81 38.15
CA ARG A 581 12.57 -3.21 38.08
C ARG A 581 14.05 -3.32 37.77
N ALA A 582 14.63 -2.32 37.12
CA ALA A 582 16.07 -2.20 36.91
C ALA A 582 16.83 -1.60 38.12
N GLY A 583 16.14 -1.35 39.23
CA GLY A 583 16.75 -0.87 40.48
C GLY A 583 16.79 0.65 40.65
N PHE A 584 16.17 1.43 39.75
CA PHE A 584 16.10 2.87 39.93
C PHE A 584 15.16 3.25 41.08
N GLY A 585 15.60 4.18 41.92
CA GLY A 585 14.74 4.85 42.90
C GLY A 585 13.85 5.89 42.24
N THR A 586 12.61 6.03 42.70
CA THR A 586 11.71 7.09 42.24
C THR A 586 12.08 8.41 42.93
N VAL A 587 12.38 9.44 42.15
CA VAL A 587 12.63 10.81 42.67
C VAL A 587 11.33 11.59 42.74
N ARG A 588 10.53 11.48 41.68
CA ARG A 588 9.24 12.15 41.54
C ARG A 588 8.33 11.27 40.69
N ALA A 589 7.06 11.16 41.07
CA ALA A 589 6.03 10.54 40.25
C ALA A 589 4.71 11.28 40.45
N ASP A 590 4.04 11.57 39.34
CA ASP A 590 2.67 12.06 39.29
C ASP A 590 1.86 11.26 38.23
N ASP A 591 0.59 11.60 38.04
CA ASP A 591 -0.29 10.86 37.12
C ASP A 591 0.17 10.91 35.65
N ALA A 592 1.01 11.89 35.29
CA ALA A 592 1.45 12.13 33.92
C ALA A 592 2.90 11.70 33.66
N SER A 593 3.78 11.75 34.68
CA SER A 593 5.22 11.53 34.51
C SER A 593 5.91 10.98 35.76
N ALA A 594 7.04 10.31 35.57
CA ALA A 594 7.91 9.84 36.65
C ALA A 594 9.38 10.03 36.31
N ASP A 595 10.15 10.49 37.28
CA ASP A 595 11.60 10.65 37.22
C ASP A 595 12.28 9.65 38.15
N PHE A 596 13.28 8.99 37.62
CA PHE A 596 14.00 7.90 38.26
C PHE A 596 15.48 8.23 38.40
N ARG A 597 16.10 7.74 39.47
CA ARG A 597 17.51 7.95 39.80
C ARG A 597 18.19 6.65 40.21
N LEU A 598 19.42 6.46 39.73
CA LEU A 598 20.30 5.38 40.13
C LEU A 598 21.69 5.95 40.46
N THR A 599 22.19 5.68 41.66
CA THR A 599 23.48 6.22 42.17
C THR A 599 24.53 5.14 42.41
N SER A 600 24.21 3.88 42.15
CA SER A 600 25.11 2.75 42.36
C SER A 600 25.01 1.79 41.19
N ARG A 601 26.16 1.23 40.79
CA ARG A 601 26.22 0.16 39.79
C ARG A 601 25.29 -0.99 40.22
N PRO A 602 24.28 -1.34 39.42
CA PRO A 602 23.41 -2.45 39.74
C PRO A 602 24.19 -3.76 39.63
N ALA A 603 23.83 -4.77 40.43
CA ALA A 603 24.25 -6.14 40.18
C ALA A 603 23.50 -6.62 38.93
N ALA A 604 24.06 -6.34 37.75
CA ALA A 604 23.44 -6.78 36.50
C ALA A 604 23.39 -8.31 36.50
N ALA A 605 22.18 -8.87 36.49
CA ALA A 605 22.02 -10.28 36.12
C ALA A 605 22.23 -10.34 34.60
N PRO A 606 23.22 -11.09 34.09
CA PRO A 606 23.39 -11.25 32.66
C PRO A 606 22.11 -11.84 32.06
N VAL A 607 21.69 -11.31 30.91
CA VAL A 607 20.62 -11.92 30.13
C VAL A 607 21.27 -13.03 29.31
N ASP A 608 21.37 -14.21 29.91
CA ASP A 608 22.20 -15.33 29.43
C ASP A 608 21.88 -15.79 27.99
N HIS A 609 20.68 -15.50 27.51
CA HIS A 609 20.21 -15.87 26.16
C HIS A 609 20.41 -14.77 25.10
N ILE A 610 21.09 -13.66 25.41
CA ILE A 610 21.35 -12.56 24.48
C ILE A 610 22.85 -12.37 24.26
N ARG A 611 23.28 -12.43 22.99
CA ARG A 611 24.60 -12.00 22.56
C ARG A 611 24.58 -10.51 22.23
N LEU A 612 24.98 -9.67 23.18
CA LEU A 612 25.05 -8.22 23.01
C LEU A 612 26.44 -7.76 22.53
N THR A 613 26.48 -6.99 21.45
CA THR A 613 27.65 -6.21 21.02
C THR A 613 27.34 -4.73 21.19
N ALA A 614 27.99 -4.05 22.13
CA ALA A 614 27.78 -2.62 22.39
C ALA A 614 28.98 -1.78 21.99
N ARG A 615 28.72 -0.68 21.28
CA ARG A 615 29.67 0.38 20.94
C ARG A 615 29.04 1.72 21.33
N PHE A 616 29.80 2.55 22.03
CA PHE A 616 29.34 3.87 22.49
C PHE A 616 30.12 5.02 21.88
N GLU A 617 31.34 4.74 21.42
CA GLU A 617 32.20 5.69 20.73
C GLU A 617 31.80 5.84 19.26
N ARG A 618 31.96 7.06 18.72
CA ARG A 618 31.79 7.31 17.29
C ARG A 618 33.09 6.88 16.61
N ASP A 619 33.01 6.04 15.59
CA ASP A 619 34.16 5.80 14.71
C ASP A 619 34.62 7.17 14.19
N LEU A 620 35.81 7.60 14.61
CA LEU A 620 36.47 8.76 14.02
C LEU A 620 36.80 8.39 12.57
N PRO A 621 36.45 9.25 11.59
CA PRO A 621 36.72 8.97 10.18
C PRO A 621 38.22 8.81 9.89
#